data_AF-A0A0U4YXT7-F1
#
_entry.id   AF-A0A0U4YXT7-F1
#
_cell.length_a   1.000
_cell.length_b   1.000
_cell.length_c   1.000
_cell.angle_alpha   90.00
_cell.angle_beta   90.00
_cell.angle_gamma   90.00
#
_symmetry.space_group_name_H-M   'P 1'
#
loop_
_entity.id
_entity.type
_entity.pdbx_description
1 polymer ?
#
loop_
_entity_poly.entity_id
_entity_poly.type
_entity_poly.pdbx_seq_one_letter_code
_entity_poly.pdbx_strand_id
1 'polypeptide(L)'
;MGAGSSKPEASTGSKHIFESNSPIQFSSNLVDGLQSNTETDSARAKSLELQIQARVSEELSRLRAREQQTLAEIEKRLAEVKDTSSSSTTTTSPSAGYAPPAGSLDLDAPRIPFAGREYTPVPQAAVTEMAVPVNRELSRESVNTEIEELRAKLEGRKKLADLDDGVLKARADVVSCLRLNDRRPLDCWKEVQEFKKEVARLEEAFVDRIVG
;
A
#
# COMPACT_ATOMS: atom_id res chain seq x y z
N MET A 1 -59.91 -0.43 14.90
CA MET A 1 -59.42 -1.83 14.87
C MET A 1 -60.30 -2.58 13.88
N GLY A 2 -59.87 -3.33 12.87
CA GLY A 2 -58.56 -3.70 12.34
C GLY A 2 -58.77 -4.75 11.23
N ALA A 3 -57.93 -4.71 10.18
CA ALA A 3 -57.57 -5.74 9.18
C ALA A 3 -58.70 -6.47 8.39
N GLY A 4 -58.58 -6.78 7.10
CA GLY A 4 -57.46 -6.66 6.17
C GLY A 4 -57.90 -7.17 4.80
N SER A 5 -57.38 -6.53 3.74
CA SER A 5 -57.49 -7.00 2.35
C SER A 5 -56.08 -7.15 1.81
N SER A 6 -55.71 -8.36 1.39
CA SER A 6 -54.43 -8.62 0.72
C SER A 6 -54.58 -9.73 -0.32
N LYS A 7 -54.79 -9.34 -1.57
CA LYS A 7 -54.20 -10.06 -2.71
C LYS A 7 -53.97 -9.06 -3.85
N PRO A 8 -52.77 -9.04 -4.43
CA PRO A 8 -52.66 -8.99 -5.88
C PRO A 8 -51.77 -10.15 -6.37
N GLU A 9 -52.20 -10.88 -7.40
CA GLU A 9 -51.84 -10.64 -8.82
C GLU A 9 -50.34 -10.83 -9.09
N ALA A 10 -50.01 -12.03 -9.56
CA ALA A 10 -48.69 -12.41 -10.03
C ALA A 10 -48.66 -12.33 -11.56
N SER A 11 -48.11 -11.25 -12.12
CA SER A 11 -47.58 -11.24 -13.48
C SER A 11 -46.62 -10.08 -13.68
N THR A 12 -45.53 -10.35 -14.42
CA THR A 12 -44.45 -9.44 -14.86
C THR A 12 -43.44 -8.98 -13.79
N GLY A 13 -42.35 -9.75 -13.64
CA GLY A 13 -41.15 -9.28 -12.92
C GLY A 13 -40.38 -10.33 -12.11
N SER A 14 -40.86 -11.56 -11.99
CA SER A 14 -40.15 -12.60 -11.24
C SER A 14 -38.95 -13.09 -12.05
N LYS A 15 -37.82 -12.39 -11.93
CA LYS A 15 -36.49 -12.92 -12.26
C LYS A 15 -36.33 -14.20 -11.45
N HIS A 16 -36.47 -15.35 -12.09
CA HIS A 16 -36.26 -16.65 -11.46
C HIS A 16 -34.78 -16.75 -11.12
N ILE A 17 -34.42 -16.41 -9.89
CA ILE A 17 -33.08 -16.64 -9.35
C ILE A 17 -33.07 -18.10 -8.95
N PHE A 18 -32.44 -18.95 -9.76
CA PHE A 18 -32.16 -20.32 -9.38
C PHE A 18 -31.06 -20.30 -8.32
N GLU A 19 -31.45 -20.21 -7.05
CA GLU A 19 -30.58 -20.54 -5.94
C GLU A 19 -30.35 -22.05 -6.00
N SER A 20 -29.16 -22.46 -6.46
CA SER A 20 -28.73 -23.85 -6.38
C SER A 20 -28.59 -24.22 -4.90
N ASN A 21 -29.65 -24.82 -4.34
CA ASN A 21 -29.71 -25.29 -2.95
C ASN A 21 -28.84 -26.53 -2.68
N SER A 22 -28.01 -26.92 -3.66
CA SER A 22 -26.91 -27.85 -3.51
C SER A 22 -25.62 -27.06 -3.21
N PRO A 23 -24.88 -27.36 -2.14
CA PRO A 23 -23.59 -26.73 -1.89
C PRO A 23 -22.72 -26.89 -3.14
N ILE A 24 -22.32 -25.78 -3.77
CA ILE A 24 -21.40 -25.81 -4.91
C ILE A 24 -20.04 -26.21 -4.35
N GLN A 25 -19.79 -27.52 -4.31
CA GLN A 25 -18.51 -28.07 -3.93
C GLN A 25 -17.62 -28.06 -5.16
N PHE A 26 -16.72 -27.08 -5.22
CA PHE A 26 -15.62 -27.13 -6.16
C PHE A 26 -14.70 -28.27 -5.73
N SER A 27 -14.20 -29.05 -6.69
CA SER A 27 -13.18 -30.06 -6.38
C SER A 27 -11.97 -29.35 -5.78
N SER A 28 -11.40 -29.91 -4.70
CA SER A 28 -10.20 -29.36 -4.05
C SER A 28 -9.09 -29.12 -5.07
N ASN A 29 -8.93 -30.02 -6.03
CA ASN A 29 -7.94 -29.91 -7.11
C ASN A 29 -8.18 -28.71 -8.05
N LEU A 30 -9.44 -28.31 -8.28
CA LEU A 30 -9.76 -27.12 -9.06
C LEU A 30 -9.48 -25.85 -8.24
N VAL A 31 -9.83 -25.84 -6.96
CA VAL A 31 -9.54 -24.70 -6.07
C VAL A 31 -8.03 -24.50 -5.94
N ASP A 32 -7.28 -25.58 -5.72
CA ASP A 32 -5.81 -25.55 -5.60
C ASP A 32 -5.15 -25.21 -6.96
N GLY A 33 -5.74 -25.65 -8.08
CA GLY A 33 -5.36 -25.21 -9.42
C GLY A 33 -5.60 -23.72 -9.66
N LEU A 34 -6.74 -23.18 -9.23
CA LEU A 34 -7.04 -21.74 -9.33
C LEU A 34 -6.20 -20.89 -8.37
N GLN A 35 -5.80 -21.45 -7.22
CA GLN A 35 -4.90 -20.84 -6.25
C GLN A 35 -3.43 -20.87 -6.69
N SER A 36 -3.00 -21.92 -7.40
CA SER A 36 -1.63 -22.02 -7.96
C SER A 36 -1.46 -21.31 -9.30
N ASN A 37 -2.55 -20.95 -9.98
CA ASN A 37 -2.51 -20.16 -11.21
C ASN A 37 -2.16 -18.69 -10.93
N THR A 38 -0.91 -18.34 -11.24
CA THR A 38 -0.34 -16.99 -11.10
C THR A 38 -1.03 -15.95 -11.99
N GLU A 39 -1.67 -16.37 -13.09
CA GLU A 39 -2.42 -15.46 -13.97
C GLU A 39 -3.61 -14.83 -13.25
N THR A 40 -4.34 -15.60 -12.45
CA THR A 40 -5.50 -15.12 -11.67
C THR A 40 -5.07 -14.18 -10.56
N ASP A 41 -3.92 -14.44 -9.94
CA ASP A 41 -3.35 -13.58 -8.91
C ASP A 41 -2.98 -12.21 -9.48
N SER A 42 -2.39 -12.17 -10.69
CA SER A 42 -2.08 -10.90 -11.36
C SER A 42 -3.33 -10.06 -11.65
N ALA A 43 -4.45 -10.67 -12.01
CA ALA A 43 -5.71 -9.98 -12.24
C ALA A 43 -6.33 -9.47 -10.93
N ARG A 44 -6.26 -10.25 -9.85
CA ARG A 44 -6.74 -9.87 -8.51
C ARG A 44 -5.89 -8.77 -7.89
N ALA A 45 -4.57 -8.84 -8.03
CA ALA A 45 -3.65 -7.82 -7.58
C ALA A 45 -3.92 -6.49 -8.29
N LYS A 46 -4.13 -6.52 -9.62
CA LYS A 46 -4.50 -5.33 -10.41
C LYS A 46 -5.84 -4.74 -9.99
N SER A 47 -6.86 -5.57 -9.72
CA SER A 47 -8.17 -5.05 -9.30
C SER A 47 -8.11 -4.41 -7.92
N LEU A 48 -7.35 -4.99 -6.99
CA LEU A 48 -7.10 -4.43 -5.66
C LEU A 48 -6.34 -3.10 -5.76
N GLU A 49 -5.29 -3.05 -6.57
CA GLU A 49 -4.49 -1.84 -6.80
C GLU A 49 -5.34 -0.70 -7.37
N LEU A 50 -6.20 -0.97 -8.36
CA LEU A 50 -7.13 0.03 -8.90
C LEU A 50 -8.11 0.55 -7.84
N GLN A 51 -8.58 -0.32 -6.95
CA GLN A 51 -9.47 0.08 -5.86
C GLN A 51 -8.74 0.97 -4.84
N ILE A 52 -7.47 0.67 -4.53
CA ILE A 52 -6.65 1.53 -3.67
C ILE A 52 -6.46 2.89 -4.33
N GLN A 53 -6.07 2.93 -5.60
CA GLN A 53 -5.88 4.19 -6.33
C GLN A 53 -7.15 5.04 -6.35
N ALA A 54 -8.32 4.41 -6.56
CA ALA A 54 -9.60 5.09 -6.50
C ALA A 54 -9.84 5.73 -5.12
N ARG A 55 -9.67 4.97 -4.02
CA ARG A 55 -9.82 5.47 -2.65
C ARG A 55 -8.85 6.59 -2.30
N VAL A 56 -7.59 6.43 -2.65
CA VAL A 56 -6.57 7.45 -2.41
C VAL A 56 -6.90 8.72 -3.19
N SER A 57 -7.31 8.60 -4.45
CA SER A 57 -7.68 9.77 -5.25
C SER A 57 -8.93 10.48 -4.71
N GLU A 58 -9.91 9.73 -4.20
CA GLU A 58 -11.12 10.25 -3.55
C GLU A 58 -10.75 11.03 -2.28
N GLU A 59 -9.92 10.45 -1.40
CA GLU A 59 -9.47 11.12 -0.16
C GLU A 59 -8.58 12.34 -0.46
N LEU A 60 -7.70 12.27 -1.46
CA LEU A 60 -6.92 13.42 -1.90
C LEU A 60 -7.79 14.54 -2.46
N SER A 61 -8.85 14.21 -3.21
CA SER A 61 -9.80 15.21 -3.71
C SER A 61 -10.57 15.87 -2.57
N ARG A 62 -10.96 15.09 -1.55
CA ARG A 62 -11.65 15.57 -0.36
C ARG A 62 -10.77 16.51 0.47
N LEU A 63 -9.49 16.17 0.64
CA LEU A 63 -8.51 17.03 1.32
C LEU A 63 -8.29 18.34 0.57
N ARG A 64 -8.06 18.29 -0.75
CA ARG A 64 -7.89 19.50 -1.57
C ARG A 64 -9.11 20.40 -1.53
N ALA A 65 -10.33 19.85 -1.56
CA ALA A 65 -11.55 20.65 -1.48
C ALA A 65 -11.65 21.39 -0.14
N ARG A 66 -11.26 20.75 0.96
CA ARG A 66 -11.20 21.39 2.28
C ARG A 66 -10.13 22.48 2.33
N GLU A 67 -8.92 22.19 1.85
CA GLU A 67 -7.84 23.18 1.77
C GLU A 67 -8.25 24.39 0.92
N GLN A 68 -8.93 24.19 -0.20
CA GLN A 68 -9.42 25.29 -1.03
C GLN A 68 -10.51 26.11 -0.33
N GLN A 69 -11.40 25.48 0.43
CA GLN A 69 -12.40 26.20 1.22
C GLN A 69 -11.77 27.03 2.33
N THR A 70 -10.76 26.50 3.04
CA THR A 70 -10.07 27.26 4.09
C THR A 70 -9.26 28.41 3.52
N LEU A 71 -8.58 28.20 2.39
CA LEU A 71 -7.89 29.29 1.68
C LEU A 71 -8.87 30.39 1.26
N ALA A 72 -10.02 30.03 0.68
CA ALA A 72 -11.04 31.01 0.30
C ALA A 72 -11.62 31.76 1.51
N GLU A 73 -11.81 31.07 2.65
CA GLU A 73 -12.23 31.73 3.89
C GLU A 73 -11.16 32.69 4.41
N ILE A 74 -9.89 32.28 4.43
CA ILE A 74 -8.77 33.13 4.85
C ILE A 74 -8.63 34.34 3.93
N GLU A 75 -8.74 34.16 2.60
CA GLU A 75 -8.72 35.26 1.64
C GLU A 75 -9.88 36.24 1.88
N LYS A 76 -11.08 35.73 2.17
CA LYS A 76 -12.24 36.55 2.53
C LYS A 76 -11.99 37.33 3.83
N ARG A 77 -11.46 36.68 4.87
CA ARG A 77 -11.10 37.33 6.15
C ARG A 77 -10.01 38.38 5.95
N LEU A 78 -9.04 38.12 5.09
CA LEU A 78 -7.99 39.06 4.77
C LEU A 78 -8.55 40.28 4.03
N ALA A 79 -9.51 40.10 3.12
CA ALA A 79 -10.22 41.20 2.46
C ALA A 79 -11.06 42.02 3.46
N GLU A 80 -11.86 41.36 4.31
CA GLU A 80 -12.65 42.02 5.38
C GLU A 80 -11.74 42.83 6.33
N VAL A 81 -10.62 42.25 6.77
CA VAL A 81 -9.64 42.94 7.62
C VAL A 81 -8.96 44.09 6.87
N LYS A 82 -8.64 43.93 5.57
CA LYS A 82 -8.01 44.98 4.74
C LYS A 82 -8.94 46.19 4.52
N ASP A 83 -10.23 45.96 4.33
CA ASP A 83 -11.23 47.03 4.24
C ASP A 83 -11.43 47.73 5.59
N THR A 84 -11.33 46.98 6.70
CA THR A 84 -11.38 47.55 8.07
C THR A 84 -10.06 48.23 8.48
N SER A 85 -8.92 47.84 7.90
CA SER A 85 -7.58 48.38 8.20
C SER A 85 -7.19 49.61 7.35
N SER A 86 -8.05 50.03 6.41
CA SER A 86 -7.84 51.26 5.65
C SER A 86 -8.19 52.54 6.46
N SER A 87 -8.53 52.40 7.73
CA SER A 87 -8.65 53.50 8.69
C SER A 87 -8.16 53.10 10.09
N SER A 88 -6.84 52.97 10.28
CA SER A 88 -6.12 53.49 11.47
C SER A 88 -4.66 53.06 11.45
N THR A 89 -3.78 53.98 11.05
CA THR A 89 -2.41 54.04 11.59
C THR A 89 -2.51 54.55 13.02
N THR A 90 -2.19 53.72 14.03
CA THR A 90 -1.54 54.16 15.28
C THR A 90 -1.15 52.95 16.13
N THR A 91 0.13 52.91 16.48
CA THR A 91 0.70 52.37 17.72
C THR A 91 -0.29 52.37 18.89
N THR A 92 -0.48 51.21 19.52
CA THR A 92 -0.41 51.01 20.99
C THR A 92 -0.68 49.56 21.33
N SER A 93 0.20 48.98 22.15
CA SER A 93 -0.07 47.80 22.95
C SER A 93 -1.32 48.00 23.82
N PRO A 94 -2.11 46.95 24.01
CA PRO A 94 -2.75 46.76 25.31
C PRO A 94 -2.51 45.34 25.83
N SER A 95 -1.87 45.30 27.00
CA SER A 95 -2.03 44.22 27.96
C SER A 95 -3.45 44.28 28.53
N ALA A 96 -4.28 43.27 28.29
CA ALA A 96 -5.39 42.93 29.17
C ALA A 96 -5.88 41.52 28.83
N GLY A 97 -5.99 40.67 29.86
CA GLY A 97 -6.31 39.26 29.74
C GLY A 97 -7.68 38.99 29.14
N TYR A 98 -7.73 37.96 28.29
CA TYR A 98 -8.93 37.21 28.00
C TYR A 98 -8.61 35.73 28.15
N ALA A 99 -9.24 35.11 29.14
CA ALA A 99 -9.27 33.67 29.31
C ALA A 99 -10.09 33.07 28.16
N PRO A 100 -9.62 32.02 27.45
CA PRO A 100 -10.47 31.29 26.52
C PRO A 100 -11.46 30.40 27.30
N PRO A 101 -12.72 30.26 26.84
CA PRO A 101 -13.64 29.29 27.42
C PRO A 101 -13.10 27.88 27.19
N ALA A 102 -13.19 27.05 28.22
CA ALA A 102 -12.86 25.64 28.16
C ALA A 102 -13.79 24.92 27.16
N GLY A 103 -13.22 24.20 26.19
CA GLY A 103 -13.95 23.16 25.46
C GLY A 103 -13.91 23.13 23.92
N SER A 104 -12.87 23.60 23.23
CA SER A 104 -12.65 23.22 21.81
C SER A 104 -11.28 22.59 21.63
N LEU A 105 -11.26 21.26 21.48
CA LEU A 105 -10.09 20.47 21.08
C LEU A 105 -10.04 20.41 19.55
N ASP A 106 -9.69 21.53 18.92
CA ASP A 106 -9.31 21.55 17.50
C ASP A 106 -7.82 21.21 17.40
N LEU A 107 -7.52 20.00 16.91
CA LEU A 107 -6.18 19.43 16.82
C LEU A 107 -5.37 19.87 15.59
N ASP A 108 -5.83 20.86 14.83
CA ASP A 108 -5.23 21.25 13.54
C ASP A 108 -4.77 22.72 13.46
N ALA A 109 -4.47 23.34 14.61
CA ALA A 109 -3.92 24.70 14.65
C ALA A 109 -2.40 24.71 14.32
N PRO A 110 -1.91 25.55 13.37
CA PRO A 110 -0.51 25.58 13.00
C PRO A 110 0.38 26.07 14.15
N ARG A 111 1.34 25.25 14.55
CA ARG A 111 2.44 25.60 15.46
C ARG A 111 3.29 26.69 14.80
N ILE A 112 3.17 27.94 15.26
CA ILE A 112 4.09 29.02 14.87
C ILE A 112 5.44 28.76 15.55
N PRO A 113 6.58 28.71 14.82
CA PRO A 113 7.88 28.44 15.43
C PRO A 113 8.44 29.70 16.12
N PHE A 114 8.73 29.54 17.42
CA PHE A 114 9.82 30.12 18.22
C PHE A 114 10.22 31.60 17.97
N ALA A 115 9.59 32.50 18.74
CA ALA A 115 10.30 33.67 19.28
C ALA A 115 10.85 33.30 20.67
N GLY A 116 12.10 33.72 20.91
CA GLY A 116 13.00 33.25 21.97
C GLY A 116 12.38 33.08 23.36
N ARG A 117 12.75 31.96 24.00
CA ARG A 117 12.53 31.77 25.43
C ARG A 117 13.84 31.36 26.07
N GLU A 118 14.37 32.28 26.88
CA GLU A 118 15.47 32.02 27.80
C GLU A 118 15.08 30.88 28.76
N TYR A 119 16.02 29.97 28.96
CA TYR A 119 15.85 28.79 29.80
C TYR A 119 16.15 29.13 31.26
N THR A 120 15.12 29.20 32.09
CA THR A 120 15.26 29.05 33.55
C THR A 120 14.92 27.61 33.92
N PRO A 121 15.82 26.83 34.54
CA PRO A 121 15.52 25.47 34.96
C PRO A 121 14.62 25.52 36.20
N VAL A 122 13.44 24.88 36.12
CA VAL A 122 12.60 24.54 37.28
C VAL A 122 12.64 23.02 37.43
N PRO A 123 12.83 22.47 38.65
CA PRO A 123 13.06 21.05 38.86
C PRO A 123 11.79 20.24 38.57
N GLN A 124 11.97 19.11 37.88
CA GLN A 124 10.90 18.20 37.51
C GLN A 124 10.36 17.45 38.74
N ALA A 125 9.09 17.71 39.07
CA ALA A 125 8.26 16.79 39.83
C ALA A 125 7.10 16.34 38.95
N ALA A 126 7.17 15.07 38.55
CA ALA A 126 6.11 14.16 38.12
C ALA A 126 4.88 14.74 37.38
N VAL A 127 4.83 14.51 36.06
CA VAL A 127 3.55 14.28 35.36
C VAL A 127 3.69 13.07 34.44
N THR A 128 2.81 12.10 34.68
CA THR A 128 2.66 10.83 34.00
C THR A 128 1.96 11.06 32.66
N GLU A 129 2.66 10.84 31.54
CA GLU A 129 2.09 10.89 30.19
C GLU A 129 1.53 9.52 29.79
N MET A 130 0.23 9.47 29.46
CA MET A 130 -0.37 8.35 28.73
C MET A 130 -0.11 8.54 27.23
N ALA A 131 0.90 7.84 26.72
CA ALA A 131 1.18 7.69 25.30
C ALA A 131 0.58 6.36 24.78
N VAL A 132 -0.07 6.42 23.62
CA VAL A 132 -0.40 5.25 22.79
C VAL A 132 0.89 4.45 22.57
N PRO A 133 0.89 3.11 22.74
CA PRO A 133 2.11 2.32 22.68
C PRO A 133 2.58 2.22 21.23
N VAL A 134 3.34 3.20 20.76
CA VAL A 134 4.47 2.89 19.88
C VAL A 134 5.27 1.85 20.64
N ASN A 135 5.50 0.69 20.02
CA ASN A 135 6.32 -0.39 20.57
C ASN A 135 7.75 0.14 20.76
N ARG A 136 7.93 0.97 21.79
CA ARG A 136 9.14 1.69 22.18
C ARG A 136 10.18 0.75 22.78
N GLU A 137 9.82 -0.53 22.92
CA GLU A 137 10.72 -1.61 23.32
C GLU A 137 11.50 -2.22 22.15
N LEU A 138 11.31 -1.75 20.91
CA LEU A 138 12.23 -2.05 19.82
C LEU A 138 13.44 -1.11 19.88
N SER A 139 14.25 -1.30 20.91
CA SER A 139 15.54 -0.63 21.04
C SER A 139 16.44 -0.97 19.85
N ARG A 140 17.36 -0.06 19.48
CA ARG A 140 18.35 -0.28 18.40
C ARG A 140 19.06 -1.63 18.53
N GLU A 141 19.29 -2.06 19.76
CA GLU A 141 19.90 -3.34 20.10
C GLU A 141 19.00 -4.52 19.73
N SER A 142 17.70 -4.46 20.06
CA SER A 142 16.71 -5.48 19.68
C SER A 142 16.56 -5.62 18.16
N VAL A 143 16.57 -4.50 17.44
CA VAL A 143 16.51 -4.52 15.97
C VAL A 143 17.78 -5.13 15.38
N ASN A 144 18.96 -4.82 15.92
CA ASN A 144 20.21 -5.42 15.47
C ASN A 144 20.24 -6.93 15.73
N THR A 145 19.78 -7.39 16.91
CA THR A 145 19.69 -8.82 17.21
C THR A 145 18.72 -9.53 16.28
N GLU A 146 17.57 -8.91 15.97
CA GLU A 146 16.58 -9.49 15.05
C GLU A 146 17.10 -9.53 13.61
N ILE A 147 17.87 -8.51 13.18
CA ILE A 147 18.58 -8.51 11.90
C ILE A 147 19.62 -9.64 11.83
N GLU A 148 20.38 -9.87 12.90
CA GLU A 148 21.36 -10.97 12.96
C GLU A 148 20.67 -12.34 12.93
N GLU A 149 19.58 -12.52 13.66
CA GLU A 149 18.76 -13.73 13.61
C GLU A 149 18.15 -13.96 12.23
N LEU A 150 17.65 -12.91 11.58
CA LEU A 150 17.11 -12.98 10.22
C LEU A 150 18.21 -13.34 9.22
N ARG A 151 19.41 -12.77 9.35
CA ARG A 151 20.56 -13.16 8.51
C ARG A 151 20.94 -14.62 8.72
N ALA A 152 21.01 -15.10 9.96
CA ALA A 152 21.26 -16.51 10.25
C ALA A 152 20.16 -17.43 9.68
N LYS A 153 18.89 -17.02 9.77
CA LYS A 153 17.76 -17.74 9.15
C LYS A 153 17.82 -17.71 7.62
N LEU A 154 18.26 -16.61 7.01
CA LEU A 154 18.42 -16.48 5.56
C LEU A 154 19.61 -17.29 5.04
N GLU A 155 20.70 -17.38 5.80
CA GLU A 155 21.85 -18.24 5.50
C GLU A 155 21.54 -19.73 5.70
N GLY A 156 20.71 -20.05 6.69
CA GLY A 156 20.20 -21.41 6.91
C GLY A 156 19.18 -21.85 5.85
N ARG A 157 18.57 -20.92 5.12
CA ARG A 157 17.80 -21.27 3.92
C ARG A 157 18.75 -21.63 2.80
N LYS A 158 18.52 -22.79 2.19
CA LYS A 158 19.21 -23.23 0.97
C LYS A 158 19.08 -22.12 -0.07
N LYS A 159 20.17 -21.39 -0.31
CA LYS A 159 20.23 -20.42 -1.41
C LYS A 159 19.85 -21.19 -2.68
N LEU A 160 18.95 -20.61 -3.47
CA LEU A 160 18.58 -21.14 -4.77
C LEU A 160 19.91 -21.37 -5.51
N ALA A 161 20.18 -22.62 -5.88
CA ALA A 161 21.45 -22.96 -6.51
C ALA A 161 21.63 -22.05 -7.73
N ASP A 162 22.75 -21.34 -7.78
CA ASP A 162 23.06 -20.52 -8.94
C ASP A 162 23.05 -21.42 -10.17
N LEU A 163 22.40 -20.93 -11.22
CA LEU A 163 22.33 -21.63 -12.50
C LEU A 163 23.76 -21.76 -13.03
N ASP A 164 24.08 -22.93 -13.57
CA ASP A 164 25.40 -23.22 -14.11
C ASP A 164 25.76 -22.21 -15.23
N ASP A 165 27.01 -21.74 -15.20
CA ASP A 165 27.53 -20.72 -16.13
C ASP A 165 27.38 -21.13 -17.60
N GLY A 166 27.41 -22.44 -17.89
CA GLY A 166 27.20 -22.98 -19.23
C GLY A 166 25.80 -22.67 -19.77
N VAL A 167 24.77 -22.79 -18.92
CA VAL A 167 23.38 -22.49 -19.30
C VAL A 167 23.16 -20.99 -19.46
N LEU A 168 23.79 -20.17 -18.61
CA LEU A 168 23.72 -18.71 -18.71
C LEU A 168 24.33 -18.21 -20.02
N LYS A 169 25.47 -18.80 -20.41
CA LYS A 169 26.13 -18.51 -21.69
C LYS A 169 25.29 -18.96 -22.88
N ALA A 170 24.83 -20.21 -22.90
CA ALA A 170 24.01 -20.73 -23.99
C ALA A 170 22.70 -19.92 -24.15
N ARG A 171 22.08 -19.49 -23.05
CA ARG A 171 20.93 -18.58 -23.06
C ARG A 171 21.29 -17.24 -23.70
N ALA A 172 22.43 -16.65 -23.32
CA ALA A 172 22.87 -15.38 -23.89
C ALA A 172 23.11 -15.48 -25.40
N ASP A 173 23.68 -16.59 -25.87
CA ASP A 173 23.95 -16.85 -27.29
C ASP A 173 22.66 -17.00 -28.11
N VAL A 174 21.66 -17.73 -27.59
CA VAL A 174 20.33 -17.82 -28.23
C VAL A 174 19.68 -16.45 -28.31
N VAL A 175 19.69 -15.69 -27.22
CA VAL A 175 19.08 -14.36 -27.18
C VAL A 175 19.82 -13.40 -28.11
N SER A 176 21.14 -13.50 -28.19
CA SER A 176 21.96 -12.72 -29.12
C SER A 176 21.61 -13.02 -30.57
N CYS A 177 21.55 -14.31 -30.93
CA CYS A 177 21.20 -14.72 -32.29
C CYS A 177 19.79 -14.28 -32.68
N LEU A 178 18.81 -14.45 -31.78
CA LEU A 178 17.42 -14.05 -32.04
C LEU A 178 17.28 -12.55 -32.22
N ARG A 179 18.04 -11.73 -31.48
CA ARG A 179 18.08 -10.27 -31.65
C ARG A 179 18.71 -9.84 -32.97
N LEU A 180 19.72 -10.56 -33.44
CA LEU A 180 20.32 -10.30 -34.75
C LEU A 180 19.39 -10.75 -35.89
N ASN A 181 18.58 -11.78 -35.66
CA ASN A 181 17.69 -12.39 -36.65
C ASN A 181 16.20 -12.30 -36.24
N ASP A 182 15.74 -11.12 -35.85
CA ASP A 182 14.37 -10.90 -35.34
C ASP A 182 13.26 -11.34 -36.31
N ARG A 183 13.54 -11.35 -37.62
CA ARG A 183 12.58 -11.75 -38.67
C ARG A 183 12.83 -13.17 -39.21
N ARG A 184 13.89 -13.85 -38.74
CA ARG A 184 14.30 -15.17 -39.22
C ARG A 184 14.76 -16.05 -38.04
N PRO A 185 13.85 -16.42 -37.12
CA PRO A 185 14.21 -17.20 -35.94
C PRO A 185 14.73 -18.62 -36.27
N LEU A 186 14.46 -19.12 -37.48
CA LEU A 186 14.93 -20.42 -37.93
C LEU A 186 16.45 -20.47 -38.18
N ASP A 187 17.11 -19.33 -38.37
CA ASP A 187 18.56 -19.28 -38.59
C ASP A 187 19.35 -19.58 -37.29
N CYS A 188 18.72 -19.43 -36.13
CA CYS A 188 19.31 -19.61 -34.79
C CYS A 188 19.12 -21.02 -34.20
N TRP A 189 18.83 -22.01 -35.06
CA TRP A 189 18.50 -23.36 -34.60
C TRP A 189 19.68 -24.03 -33.88
N LYS A 190 20.92 -23.73 -34.25
CA LYS A 190 22.13 -24.35 -33.67
C LYS A 190 22.31 -23.90 -32.21
N GLU A 191 22.15 -22.62 -31.94
CA GLU A 191 22.23 -22.03 -30.61
C GLU A 191 21.14 -22.59 -29.70
N VAL A 192 19.93 -22.79 -30.25
CA VAL A 192 18.82 -23.42 -29.53
C VAL A 192 19.12 -24.89 -29.20
N GLN A 193 19.76 -25.64 -30.11
CA GLN A 193 20.17 -27.02 -29.83
C GLN A 193 21.25 -27.09 -28.74
N GLU A 194 22.22 -26.18 -28.75
CA GLU A 194 23.24 -26.13 -27.70
C GLU A 194 22.63 -25.78 -26.34
N PHE A 195 21.72 -24.81 -26.30
CA PHE A 195 20.98 -24.48 -25.08
C PHE A 195 20.18 -25.68 -24.56
N LYS A 196 19.48 -26.41 -25.44
CA LYS A 196 18.73 -27.62 -25.05
C LYS A 196 19.64 -28.70 -24.46
N LYS A 197 20.84 -28.88 -25.02
CA LYS A 197 21.82 -29.84 -24.50
C LYS A 197 22.29 -29.47 -23.10
N GLU A 198 22.59 -28.20 -22.86
CA GLU A 198 23.02 -27.72 -21.54
C GLU A 198 21.90 -27.77 -20.50
N VAL A 199 20.65 -27.50 -20.90
CA VAL A 199 19.48 -27.68 -20.04
C VAL A 199 19.27 -29.16 -19.71
N ALA A 200 19.34 -30.05 -20.70
CA ALA A 200 19.20 -31.50 -20.48
C ALA A 200 20.23 -32.04 -19.49
N ARG A 201 21.48 -31.56 -19.56
CA ARG A 201 22.54 -31.89 -18.60
C ARG A 201 22.19 -31.45 -17.17
N LEU A 202 21.63 -30.25 -17.00
CA LEU A 202 21.18 -29.78 -15.69
C LEU A 202 19.94 -30.53 -15.18
N GLU A 203 19.00 -30.84 -16.06
CA GLU A 203 17.80 -31.59 -15.73
C GLU A 203 18.15 -33.02 -15.29
N GLU A 204 19.07 -33.70 -15.98
CA GLU A 204 19.57 -35.03 -15.58
C GLU A 204 20.18 -34.99 -14.17
N ALA A 205 21.09 -34.05 -13.91
CA ALA A 205 21.69 -33.88 -12.58
C ALA A 205 20.69 -33.46 -11.49
N PHE A 206 19.59 -32.81 -11.86
CA PHE A 206 18.50 -32.48 -10.94
C PHE A 206 17.63 -33.72 -10.66
N VAL A 207 17.24 -34.45 -11.69
CA VAL A 207 16.45 -35.69 -11.57
C VAL A 207 17.19 -36.72 -10.73
N ASP A 208 18.48 -36.92 -10.98
CA ASP A 208 19.33 -37.83 -10.18
C ASP A 208 19.34 -37.45 -8.70
N ARG A 209 19.34 -36.14 -8.38
CA ARG A 209 19.32 -35.65 -7.00
C ARG A 209 17.97 -35.84 -6.31
N ILE A 210 16.88 -35.83 -7.07
CA ILE A 210 15.52 -35.88 -6.54
C ILE A 210 15.00 -37.32 -6.45
N VAL A 211 15.41 -38.17 -7.40
CA VAL A 211 14.94 -39.56 -7.51
C VAL A 211 15.95 -40.56 -6.94
N GLY A 212 17.24 -40.24 -6.93
CA GLY A 212 18.32 -41.05 -6.34
C GLY A 212 18.56 -40.74 -4.86
#